data_AF-A0A8J7C0N8-F1
#
_entry.id   AF-A0A8J7C0N8-F1
#
_cell.length_a   1.000
_cell.length_b   1.000
_cell.length_c   1.000
_cell.angle_alpha   90.00
_cell.angle_beta   90.00
_cell.angle_gamma   90.00
#
_symmetry.space_group_name_H-M   'P 1'
#
loop_
_entity.id
_entity.type
_entity.pdbx_description
1 polymer ?
#
loop_
_entity_poly.entity_id
_entity_poly.type
_entity_poly.pdbx_seq_one_letter_code
_entity_poly.pdbx_strand_id
1 'polypeptide(L)' 'TNCSHFNTGARFECQKPITARVESKTKANECTFFKPKAVRDLRVKASPDGPTDPRAAFDALFKK' A
#
# COMPACT_ATOMS: atom_id res chain seq x y z
N THR A 1 -4.12 -1.20 6.50
CA THR A 1 -5.18 -2.21 6.59
C THR A 1 -6.44 -1.62 5.98
N ASN A 2 -7.41 -2.45 5.56
CA ASN A 2 -8.53 -1.97 4.72
C ASN A 2 -9.78 -1.57 5.52
N CYS A 3 -9.78 -1.74 6.84
CA CYS A 3 -10.83 -1.27 7.75
C CYS A 3 -10.28 -0.11 8.61
N SER A 4 -11.10 0.91 8.84
CA SER A 4 -10.75 2.08 9.67
C SER A 4 -10.63 1.76 11.16
N HIS A 5 -11.26 0.68 11.62
CA HIS A 5 -11.22 0.16 12.99
C HIS A 5 -10.46 -1.17 13.07
N PHE A 6 -9.27 -1.20 12.48
CA PHE A 6 -8.46 -2.40 12.37
C PHE A 6 -8.03 -2.94 13.75
N ASN A 7 -8.22 -4.23 13.99
CA ASN A 7 -7.76 -4.92 15.20
C ASN A 7 -7.46 -6.38 14.88
N THR A 8 -6.22 -6.81 15.11
CA THR A 8 -5.72 -8.16 14.74
C THR A 8 -6.39 -9.30 15.52
N GLY A 9 -6.96 -9.04 16.69
CA GLY A 9 -7.68 -10.03 17.51
C GLY A 9 -9.18 -10.10 17.21
N ALA A 10 -9.71 -9.20 16.39
CA ALA A 10 -11.13 -9.16 16.03
C ALA A 10 -11.43 -10.03 14.81
N ARG A 11 -12.66 -10.56 14.72
CA ARG A 11 -13.14 -11.28 13.53
C ARG A 11 -13.07 -10.37 12.31
N PHE A 12 -12.50 -10.87 11.21
CA PHE A 12 -12.19 -10.10 9.99
C PHE A 12 -11.28 -8.89 10.23
N GLU A 13 -10.53 -8.91 11.32
CA GLU A 13 -9.56 -7.89 11.70
C GLU A 13 -10.16 -6.48 11.84
N CYS A 14 -11.46 -6.37 12.13
CA CYS A 14 -12.21 -5.13 12.21
C CYS A 14 -13.10 -5.13 13.45
N GLN A 15 -13.00 -4.10 14.30
CA GLN A 15 -13.79 -4.02 15.53
C GLN A 15 -15.27 -3.70 15.29
N LYS A 16 -15.59 -3.16 14.10
CA LYS A 16 -16.97 -2.86 13.72
C LYS A 16 -17.58 -4.04 12.96
N PRO A 17 -18.88 -4.31 13.16
CA PRO A 17 -19.56 -5.39 12.45
C PRO A 17 -19.56 -5.10 10.94
N ILE A 18 -19.18 -6.12 10.15
CA ILE A 18 -19.27 -6.09 8.69
C ILE A 18 -20.56 -6.82 8.31
N THR A 19 -21.53 -6.09 7.76
CA THR A 19 -22.88 -6.59 7.49
C THR A 19 -22.96 -7.54 6.29
N ALA A 20 -22.10 -7.33 5.29
CA ALA A 20 -22.09 -8.11 4.06
C ALA A 20 -20.66 -8.46 3.64
N ARG A 21 -20.46 -9.69 3.16
CA ARG A 21 -19.21 -10.11 2.54
C ARG A 21 -19.11 -9.53 1.14
N VAL A 22 -17.96 -8.97 0.79
CA VAL A 22 -17.65 -8.53 -0.59
C VAL A 22 -16.85 -9.63 -1.26
N GLU A 23 -17.50 -10.42 -2.13
CA GLU A 23 -16.84 -11.53 -2.84
C GLU A 23 -16.17 -11.08 -4.14
N SER A 24 -16.78 -10.10 -4.81
CA SER A 24 -16.25 -9.57 -6.06
C SER A 24 -14.98 -8.76 -5.82
N LYS A 25 -13.93 -9.09 -6.56
CA LYS A 25 -12.65 -8.37 -6.54
C LYS A 25 -12.67 -7.11 -7.42
N THR A 26 -13.68 -6.95 -8.26
CA THR A 26 -13.81 -5.84 -9.22
C THR A 26 -14.85 -4.82 -8.79
N LYS A 27 -15.85 -5.21 -7.98
CA LYS A 27 -16.87 -4.29 -7.48
C LYS A 27 -16.28 -3.38 -6.40
N ALA A 28 -16.71 -2.11 -6.40
CA ALA A 28 -16.40 -1.17 -5.32
C ALA A 28 -16.93 -1.69 -3.98
N ASN A 29 -16.13 -1.51 -2.92
CA ASN A 29 -16.55 -1.83 -1.56
C ASN A 29 -17.35 -0.65 -0.99
N GLU A 30 -18.65 -0.86 -0.77
CA GLU A 30 -19.59 0.14 -0.25
C GLU A 30 -19.63 0.20 1.29
N CYS A 31 -18.82 -0.61 1.98
CA CYS A 31 -18.73 -0.56 3.43
C CYS A 31 -18.21 0.80 3.90
N THR A 32 -18.94 1.46 4.80
CA THR A 32 -18.58 2.78 5.35
C THR A 32 -17.29 2.77 6.17
N PHE A 33 -16.90 1.63 6.72
CA PHE A 33 -15.65 1.47 7.46
C PHE A 33 -14.46 1.13 6.57
N PHE A 34 -14.70 0.84 5.28
CA PHE A 34 -13.64 0.52 4.34
C PHE A 34 -12.79 1.75 4.04
N LYS A 35 -11.47 1.59 4.14
CA LYS A 35 -10.50 2.62 3.77
C LYS A 35 -9.43 1.98 2.89
N PRO A 36 -9.39 2.27 1.58
CA PRO A 36 -8.39 1.71 0.70
C PRO A 36 -6.99 2.16 1.12
N LYS A 37 -6.02 1.24 1.08
CA LYS A 37 -4.60 1.61 1.25
C LYS A 37 -4.20 2.51 0.10
N ALA A 38 -3.59 3.66 0.42
CA ALA A 38 -2.94 4.47 -0.59
C ALA A 38 -1.80 3.66 -1.23
N VAL A 39 -1.90 3.42 -2.53
CA VAL A 39 -0.78 2.89 -3.31
C VAL A 39 0.18 4.04 -3.52
N ARG A 40 1.40 3.93 -2.99
CA ARG A 40 2.45 4.90 -3.34
C ARG A 40 2.90 4.63 -4.77
N ASP A 41 2.89 5.67 -5.61
CA ASP A 41 3.51 5.59 -6.91
C ASP A 41 5.02 5.39 -6.71
N LEU A 42 5.52 4.19 -7.02
CA LEU A 42 6.93 3.83 -6.96
C LEU A 42 7.69 4.27 -8.22
N ARG A 43 7.06 5.03 -9.13
CA ARG A 43 7.78 5.68 -10.23
C ARG A 43 8.81 6.63 -9.64
N VAL A 44 10.03 6.13 -9.53
CA VAL A 44 11.23 6.95 -9.39
C VAL A 44 11.24 7.87 -10.60
N LYS A 45 11.12 9.18 -10.40
CA LYS A 45 11.49 10.13 -11.44
C LYS A 45 12.97 9.86 -11.70
N ALA A 46 13.29 9.22 -12.83
CA ALA A 46 14.67 9.09 -13.26
C ALA A 46 15.22 10.51 -13.36
N SER A 47 16.15 10.87 -12.46
CA SER A 47 16.87 12.12 -12.62
C SER A 47 17.63 12.03 -13.94
N PRO A 48 17.57 13.07 -14.80
CA PRO A 48 18.29 13.06 -16.07
C PRO A 48 19.80 12.90 -15.90
N ASP A 49 20.34 13.27 -14.72
CA ASP A 49 21.75 13.12 -14.32
C ASP A 49 22.03 11.88 -13.45
N GLY A 50 21.33 10.77 -13.68
CA GLY A 50 21.63 9.50 -13.01
C GLY A 50 23.04 8.98 -13.38
N PRO A 51 23.78 8.32 -12.47
CA PRO A 51 25.08 7.75 -12.80
C PRO A 51 24.93 6.74 -13.94
N THR A 52 25.76 6.86 -14.98
CA THR A 52 25.79 5.94 -16.13
C THR A 52 26.24 4.54 -15.75
N ASP A 53 26.98 4.41 -14.64
CA ASP A 53 27.41 3.12 -14.09
C ASP A 53 26.49 2.67 -12.93
N PRO A 54 25.78 1.53 -13.07
CA PRO A 54 24.94 1.00 -12.00
C PRO A 54 25.70 0.65 -10.71
N ARG A 55 27.02 0.38 -10.78
CA ARG A 55 27.80 0.05 -9.58
C ARG A 55 28.11 1.28 -8.75
N ALA A 56 28.54 2.37 -9.38
CA ALA A 56 28.72 3.66 -8.74
C ALA A 56 27.39 4.19 -8.14
N ALA A 57 26.27 4.00 -8.83
CA ALA A 57 24.95 4.36 -8.31
C ALA A 57 24.59 3.58 -7.04
N PHE A 58 24.94 2.29 -6.99
CA PHE A 58 24.74 1.46 -5.80
C PHE A 58 25.61 1.91 -4.64
N ASP A 59 26.92 2.13 -4.85
CA ASP A 59 27.85 2.52 -3.79
C ASP A 59 27.48 3.89 -3.17
N ALA A 60 26.98 4.83 -3.99
CA ALA A 60 26.48 6.12 -3.54
C ALA A 60 25.29 6.00 -2.55
N LEU A 61 24.44 4.96 -2.67
CA LEU A 61 23.35 4.71 -1.71
C LEU A 61 23.88 4.37 -0.31
N PHE A 62 25.07 3.78 -0.25
CA PHE A 62 25.74 3.38 0.99
C PHE A 62 26.81 4.37 1.44
N LYS A 63 27.00 5.49 0.72
CA LYS A 63 28.02 6.52 0.98
C LYS A 63 29.43 5.94 1.07
N LYS A 64 29.74 5.00 0.17
CA LYS A 64 31.07 4.39 0.03
C LYS A 64 31.86 5.00 -1.11
#